data_AF-A0A8J3MC29-F1
#
_entry.id   AF-A0A8J3MC29-F1
#
_cell.length_a   1.000
_cell.length_b   1.000
_cell.length_c   1.000
_cell.angle_alpha   90.00
_cell.angle_beta   90.00
_cell.angle_gamma   90.00
#
_symmetry.space_group_name_H-M   'P 1'
#
loop_
_entity.id
_entity.type
_entity.pdbx_description
1 polymer ?
#
loop_
_entity_poly.entity_id
_entity_poly.type
_entity_poly.pdbx_seq_one_letter_code
_entity_poly.pdbx_strand_id
1 'polypeptide(L)'
;MAADDKHDAAMKDATEAVNDIMVQYQKMGLNALTLMGGDLAERMSDMGAEMLDFFTKRVKADVELQHKLLHCRDLNEMQHLQAEYMQLAINHYTEESSKMFEMGTAFWMNGLSSLPPKK
;
A
#
# COMPACT_ATOMS: atom_id res chain seq x y z
N MET A 1 49.06 25.08 16.08
CA MET A 1 48.50 24.04 16.97
C MET A 1 47.00 24.15 17.19
N ALA A 2 46.35 25.33 17.21
CA ALA A 2 44.90 25.43 17.45
C ALA A 2 43.97 25.10 16.25
N ALA A 3 44.50 25.06 15.03
CA ALA A 3 43.71 24.75 13.82
C ALA A 3 43.57 23.24 13.54
N ASP A 4 44.53 22.44 14.01
CA ASP A 4 44.59 20.98 13.82
C ASP A 4 43.55 20.28 14.73
N ASP A 5 43.47 20.68 16.00
CA ASP A 5 42.50 20.16 16.98
C ASP A 5 41.03 20.34 16.53
N LYS A 6 40.74 21.45 15.85
CA LYS A 6 39.38 21.75 15.38
C LYS A 6 38.97 20.88 14.19
N HIS A 7 39.93 20.55 13.34
CA HIS A 7 39.73 19.66 12.20
C HIS A 7 39.55 18.21 12.67
N ASP A 8 40.35 17.75 13.63
CA ASP A 8 40.25 16.40 14.21
C ASP A 8 38.96 16.20 15.01
N ALA A 9 38.53 17.22 15.77
CA ALA A 9 37.24 17.18 16.47
C ALA A 9 36.06 17.09 15.49
N ALA A 10 36.09 17.86 14.39
CA ALA A 10 35.04 17.82 13.36
C ALA A 10 35.02 16.49 12.60
N MET A 11 36.19 15.89 12.35
CA MET A 11 36.29 14.59 11.66
C MET A 11 35.81 13.44 12.56
N LYS A 12 36.07 13.52 13.87
CA LYS A 12 35.55 12.57 14.85
C LYS A 12 34.03 12.65 15.01
N ASP A 13 33.48 13.86 15.08
CA ASP A 13 32.03 14.12 15.17
C ASP A 13 31.29 13.61 13.92
N ALA A 14 31.87 13.85 12.73
CA ALA A 14 31.36 13.31 11.48
C ALA A 14 31.40 11.76 11.44
N THR A 15 32.45 11.15 11.99
CA THR A 15 32.58 9.68 12.07
C THR A 15 31.56 9.07 13.03
N GLU A 16 31.30 9.72 14.16
CA GLU A 16 30.26 9.32 15.12
C GLU A 16 28.86 9.46 14.52
N ALA A 17 28.59 10.55 13.78
CA ALA A 17 27.33 10.73 13.06
C ALA A 17 27.09 9.67 11.98
N VAL A 18 28.12 9.30 11.21
CA VAL A 18 28.02 8.23 10.20
C VAL A 18 27.77 6.86 10.86
N ASN A 19 28.41 6.58 11.99
CA ASN A 19 28.17 5.35 12.75
C ASN A 19 26.74 5.28 13.30
N ASP A 20 26.21 6.38 13.85
CA ASP A 20 24.83 6.41 14.34
C ASP A 20 23.83 6.19 13.19
N ILE A 21 24.06 6.83 12.03
CA ILE A 21 23.26 6.60 10.82
C ILE A 21 23.30 5.12 10.42
N MET A 22 24.48 4.50 10.37
CA MET A 22 24.60 3.06 10.04
C MET A 22 23.86 2.17 11.04
N VAL A 23 23.96 2.46 12.35
CA VAL A 23 23.27 1.69 13.40
C VAL A 23 21.76 1.86 13.29
N GLN A 24 21.26 3.07 12.99
CA GLN A 24 19.85 3.31 12.75
C GLN A 24 19.35 2.55 11.52
N TYR A 25 20.11 2.55 10.42
CA TYR A 25 19.78 1.78 9.21
C TYR A 25 19.75 0.27 9.48
N GLN A 26 20.72 -0.26 10.22
CA GLN A 26 20.73 -1.68 10.61
C GLN A 26 19.53 -2.04 11.49
N LYS A 27 19.19 -1.20 12.48
CA LYS A 27 18.01 -1.40 13.33
C LYS A 27 16.71 -1.34 12.53
N MET A 28 16.59 -0.41 11.59
CA MET A 28 15.41 -0.30 10.74
C MET A 28 15.30 -1.51 9.81
N GLY A 29 16.42 -2.00 9.24
CA GLY A 29 16.46 -3.22 8.43
C GLY A 29 16.16 -4.50 9.22
N LEU A 30 16.68 -4.64 10.44
CA LEU A 30 16.38 -5.77 11.34
C LEU A 30 14.93 -5.73 11.85
N ASN A 31 14.38 -4.54 12.10
CA ASN A 31 12.97 -4.39 12.42
C ASN A 31 12.08 -4.73 11.22
N ALA A 32 12.47 -4.33 10.00
CA ALA A 32 11.77 -4.73 8.78
C ALA A 32 11.79 -6.26 8.58
N LEU A 33 12.90 -6.93 8.89
CA LEU A 33 12.99 -8.40 8.89
C LEU A 33 12.11 -9.05 9.95
N THR A 34 11.99 -8.45 11.14
CA THR A 34 11.07 -8.91 12.19
C THR A 34 9.60 -8.72 11.78
N LEU A 35 9.31 -7.65 11.04
CA LEU A 35 8.01 -7.42 10.43
C LEU A 35 7.74 -8.42 9.30
N MET A 36 8.74 -8.85 8.53
CA MET A 36 8.65 -9.94 7.52
C MET A 36 8.43 -11.36 8.09
N GLY A 37 7.74 -11.50 9.22
CA GLY A 37 7.20 -12.79 9.66
C GLY A 37 6.18 -13.34 8.65
N GLY A 38 5.92 -14.65 8.68
CA GLY A 38 4.99 -15.32 7.76
C GLY A 38 3.59 -14.68 7.69
N ASP A 39 3.09 -14.18 8.83
CA ASP A 39 1.79 -13.46 8.92
C ASP A 39 1.77 -12.15 8.12
N LEU A 40 2.88 -11.39 8.07
CA LEU A 40 2.96 -10.19 7.24
C LEU A 40 2.95 -10.55 5.74
N ALA A 41 3.71 -11.57 5.36
CA ALA A 41 3.80 -12.02 3.97
C ALA A 41 2.44 -12.53 3.46
N GLU A 42 1.72 -13.29 4.29
CA GLU A 42 0.37 -13.78 3.98
C GLU A 42 -0.61 -12.61 3.79
N ARG A 43 -0.62 -11.62 4.68
CA ARG A 43 -1.49 -10.44 4.56
C ARG A 43 -1.19 -9.56 3.36
N MET A 44 0.10 -9.39 3.03
CA MET A 44 0.50 -8.70 1.82
C MET A 44 0.04 -9.46 0.57
N SER A 45 0.10 -10.79 0.62
CA SER A 45 -0.44 -11.65 -0.44
C SER A 45 -1.96 -11.49 -0.57
N ASP A 46 -2.71 -11.50 0.54
CA ASP A 46 -4.16 -11.30 0.55
C ASP A 46 -4.57 -9.94 -0.03
N MET A 47 -3.85 -8.87 0.35
CA MET A 47 -4.08 -7.53 -0.19
C MET A 47 -3.79 -7.46 -1.69
N GLY A 48 -2.72 -8.14 -2.15
CA GLY A 48 -2.42 -8.25 -3.57
C GLY A 48 -3.47 -9.04 -4.35
N ALA A 49 -3.97 -10.14 -3.76
CA ALA A 49 -5.04 -10.94 -4.35
C ALA A 49 -6.34 -10.14 -4.48
N GLU A 50 -6.69 -9.32 -3.48
CA GLU A 50 -7.87 -8.48 -3.53
C GLU A 50 -7.77 -7.42 -4.66
N MET A 51 -6.63 -6.75 -4.80
CA MET A 51 -6.42 -5.81 -5.90
C MET A 51 -6.61 -6.48 -7.27
N LEU A 52 -6.11 -7.71 -7.44
CA LEU A 52 -6.29 -8.46 -8.69
C LEU A 52 -7.75 -8.83 -8.95
N ASP A 53 -8.48 -9.21 -7.92
CA ASP A 53 -9.92 -9.49 -8.00
C ASP A 53 -10.70 -8.22 -8.39
N PHE A 54 -10.37 -7.08 -7.78
CA PHE A 54 -10.94 -5.78 -8.13
C PHE A 54 -10.69 -5.42 -9.61
N PHE A 55 -9.46 -5.55 -10.09
CA PHE A 55 -9.15 -5.30 -11.51
C PHE A 55 -9.95 -6.23 -12.42
N THR A 56 -10.06 -7.50 -12.07
CA THR A 56 -10.84 -8.48 -12.84
C THR A 56 -12.32 -8.09 -12.92
N LYS A 57 -12.93 -7.68 -11.80
CA LYS A 57 -14.32 -7.18 -11.77
C LYS A 57 -14.50 -5.96 -12.67
N ARG A 58 -13.55 -5.02 -12.65
CA ARG A 58 -13.64 -3.80 -13.46
C ARG A 58 -13.50 -4.08 -14.96
N VAL A 59 -12.50 -4.88 -15.34
CA VAL A 59 -12.30 -5.30 -16.73
C VAL A 59 -13.52 -6.04 -17.27
N LYS A 60 -14.11 -6.95 -16.49
CA LYS A 60 -15.32 -7.66 -16.89
C LYS A 60 -16.47 -6.71 -17.17
N ALA A 61 -16.74 -5.77 -16.26
CA ALA A 61 -17.80 -4.79 -16.44
C ALA A 61 -17.56 -3.85 -17.64
N ASP A 62 -16.30 -3.56 -17.97
CA ASP A 62 -15.95 -2.76 -19.16
C ASP A 62 -16.26 -3.51 -20.44
N VAL A 63 -15.90 -4.79 -20.50
CA VAL A 63 -16.23 -5.67 -21.63
C VAL A 63 -17.74 -5.82 -21.78
N GLU A 64 -18.47 -5.99 -20.68
CA GLU A 64 -19.93 -6.07 -20.69
C GLU A 64 -20.57 -4.77 -21.20
N LEU A 65 -20.09 -3.60 -20.77
CA LEU A 65 -20.55 -2.31 -21.29
C LEU A 65 -20.29 -2.22 -22.80
N GLN A 66 -19.07 -2.50 -23.24
CA GLN A 66 -18.72 -2.44 -24.67
C GLN A 66 -19.57 -3.39 -25.50
N HIS A 67 -19.81 -4.61 -25.01
CA HIS A 67 -20.68 -5.56 -25.67
C HIS A 67 -22.11 -5.02 -25.81
N LYS A 68 -22.67 -4.41 -24.77
CA LYS A 68 -24.00 -3.78 -24.83
C LYS A 68 -24.02 -2.58 -25.78
N LEU A 69 -23.01 -1.72 -25.73
CA LEU A 69 -22.89 -0.55 -26.61
C LEU A 69 -22.81 -0.93 -28.09
N LEU A 70 -22.11 -2.02 -28.44
CA LEU A 70 -22.03 -2.51 -29.83
C LEU A 70 -23.39 -2.98 -30.38
N HIS A 71 -24.32 -3.37 -29.52
CA HIS A 71 -25.67 -3.81 -29.90
C HIS A 71 -26.71 -2.69 -29.78
N CYS A 72 -26.35 -1.57 -29.16
CA CYS A 72 -27.21 -0.42 -28.93
C CYS A 72 -27.54 0.26 -30.26
N ARG A 73 -28.83 0.47 -30.53
CA ARG A 73 -29.30 1.12 -31.77
C ARG A 73 -29.90 2.50 -31.53
N ASP A 74 -30.08 2.87 -30.27
CA ASP A 74 -30.72 4.08 -29.82
C ASP A 74 -29.83 4.89 -28.88
N LEU A 75 -29.90 6.22 -28.98
CA LEU A 75 -29.07 7.11 -28.18
C LEU A 75 -29.53 7.19 -26.71
N ASN A 76 -30.83 7.04 -26.45
CA ASN A 76 -31.37 7.04 -25.09
C ASN A 76 -30.98 5.74 -24.37
N GLU A 77 -31.05 4.61 -25.07
CA GLU A 77 -30.51 3.32 -24.59
C GLU A 77 -29.01 3.44 -24.24
N MET A 78 -28.22 4.10 -25.08
CA MET A 78 -26.80 4.34 -24.81
C MET A 78 -26.58 5.16 -23.53
N GLN A 79 -27.36 6.23 -23.33
CA GLN A 79 -27.28 7.07 -22.13
C GLN A 79 -27.65 6.30 -20.87
N HIS A 80 -28.67 5.44 -20.91
CA HIS A 80 -29.02 4.57 -19.81
C HIS A 80 -27.90 3.58 -19.48
N LEU A 81 -27.33 2.91 -20.48
CA LEU A 81 -26.21 1.99 -20.28
C LEU A 81 -24.99 2.67 -19.63
N GLN A 82 -24.68 3.89 -20.06
CA GLN A 82 -23.59 4.67 -19.46
C GLN A 82 -23.89 5.08 -18.01
N ALA A 83 -25.11 5.51 -17.72
CA ALA A 83 -25.52 5.88 -16.37
C ALA A 83 -25.47 4.66 -15.41
N GLU A 84 -25.98 3.51 -15.84
CA GLU A 84 -25.91 2.26 -15.08
C GLU A 84 -24.47 1.84 -14.81
N TYR A 85 -23.61 1.91 -15.84
CA TYR A 85 -22.20 1.57 -15.69
C TYR A 85 -21.47 2.55 -14.75
N MET A 86 -21.79 3.85 -14.81
CA MET A 86 -21.20 4.82 -13.89
C MET A 86 -21.59 4.54 -12.44
N GLN A 87 -22.86 4.22 -12.19
CA GLN A 87 -23.31 3.81 -10.87
C GLN A 87 -22.62 2.53 -10.40
N LEU A 88 -22.47 1.55 -11.29
CA LEU A 88 -21.75 0.31 -11.02
C LEU A 88 -20.28 0.57 -10.64
N ALA A 89 -19.61 1.47 -11.37
CA ALA A 89 -18.23 1.85 -11.08
C ALA A 89 -18.13 2.51 -9.69
N ILE A 90 -19.01 3.46 -9.37
CA ILE A 90 -19.06 4.11 -8.05
C ILE A 90 -19.22 3.07 -6.94
N ASN A 91 -20.14 2.12 -7.10
CA ASN A 91 -20.37 1.07 -6.10
C ASN A 91 -19.12 0.23 -5.89
N HIS A 92 -18.53 -0.29 -6.98
CA HIS A 92 -17.30 -1.10 -6.89
C HIS A 92 -16.15 -0.36 -6.21
N TYR A 93 -15.89 0.92 -6.55
CA TYR A 93 -14.83 1.69 -5.89
C TYR A 93 -15.11 1.96 -4.43
N THR A 94 -16.37 2.19 -4.07
CA THR A 94 -16.78 2.45 -2.68
C THR A 94 -16.61 1.19 -1.82
N GLU A 95 -17.07 0.05 -2.34
CA GLU A 95 -16.92 -1.26 -1.69
C GLU A 95 -15.44 -1.63 -1.55
N GLU A 96 -14.66 -1.51 -2.62
CA GLU A 96 -13.22 -1.81 -2.61
C GLU A 96 -12.45 -0.92 -1.64
N SER A 97 -12.75 0.39 -1.61
CA SER A 97 -12.11 1.32 -0.68
C SER A 97 -12.41 0.96 0.77
N SER A 98 -13.65 0.53 1.05
CA SER A 98 -14.06 0.11 2.39
C SER A 98 -13.31 -1.15 2.81
N LYS A 99 -13.23 -2.15 1.91
CA LYS A 99 -12.52 -3.40 2.15
C LYS A 99 -11.01 -3.19 2.34
N MET A 100 -10.39 -2.35 1.50
CA MET A 100 -8.98 -1.99 1.64
C MET A 100 -8.69 -1.26 2.96
N PHE A 101 -9.61 -0.41 3.41
CA PHE A 101 -9.49 0.25 4.71
C PHE A 101 -9.57 -0.74 5.87
N GLU A 102 -10.49 -1.72 5.80
CA GLU A 102 -10.58 -2.80 6.78
C GLU A 102 -9.32 -3.66 6.81
N MET A 103 -8.82 -4.07 5.64
CA MET A 103 -7.57 -4.85 5.51
C MET A 103 -6.36 -4.06 6.03
N GLY A 104 -6.26 -2.76 5.72
CA GLY A 104 -5.20 -1.89 6.22
C GLY A 104 -5.27 -1.66 7.74
N THR A 105 -6.47 -1.53 8.30
CA THR A 105 -6.67 -1.41 9.75
C THR A 105 -6.28 -2.70 10.46
N ALA A 106 -6.67 -3.86 9.92
CA ALA A 106 -6.31 -5.17 10.45
C ALA A 106 -4.80 -5.44 10.37
N PHE A 107 -4.15 -5.01 9.27
CA PHE A 107 -2.71 -5.02 9.12
C PHE A 107 -2.02 -4.22 10.24
N TRP A 108 -2.48 -2.99 10.51
CA TRP A 108 -1.87 -2.13 11.52
C TRP A 108 -2.12 -2.60 12.95
N MET A 109 -3.36 -2.97 13.31
CA MET A 109 -3.70 -3.38 14.68
C MET A 109 -2.98 -4.67 15.09
N ASN A 110 -2.86 -5.64 14.20
CA ASN A 110 -2.16 -6.89 14.50
C ASN A 110 -0.64 -6.75 14.30
N GLY A 111 -0.17 -5.79 13.50
CA GLY A 111 1.24 -5.41 13.46
C GLY A 111 1.71 -4.76 14.77
N LEU A 112 0.81 -4.06 15.49
CA LEU A 112 1.10 -3.52 16.81
C LEU A 112 1.17 -4.59 17.91
N SER A 113 0.37 -5.67 17.80
CA SER A 113 0.32 -6.73 18.81
C SER A 113 1.53 -7.67 18.79
N SER A 114 2.35 -7.62 17.74
CA SER A 114 3.63 -8.34 17.64
C SER A 114 4.83 -7.56 18.19
N LEU A 115 4.65 -6.30 18.63
CA LEU A 115 5.72 -5.51 19.27
C LEU A 115 5.91 -5.95 20.74
N PRO A 116 7.16 -6.16 21.20
CA PRO A 116 7.40 -6.47 22.61
C PRO A 116 6.97 -5.30 23.50
N PRO A 117 6.45 -5.57 24.72
CA PRO A 117 6.04 -4.51 25.63
C PRO A 117 7.22 -3.61 25.96
N LYS A 118 7.00 -2.29 25.91
CA LYS A 118 8.00 -1.30 26.35
C LYS A 118 8.34 -1.59 27.82
N LYS A 119 9.60 -1.94 28.08
CA LYS A 119 10.17 -1.93 29.44
C LYS A 119 10.40 -0.49 29.87
#